data_AF-A0A561V8B4-F1
#
_entry.id   AF-A0A561V8B4-F1
#
_cell.length_a   1.000
_cell.length_b   1.000
_cell.length_c   1.000
_cell.angle_alpha   90.00
_cell.angle_beta   90.00
_cell.angle_gamma   90.00
#
_symmetry.space_group_name_H-M   'P 1'
#
loop_
_entity.id
_entity.type
_entity.pdbx_description
1 polymer ?
#
loop_
_entity_poly.entity_id
_entity_poly.type
_entity_poly.pdbx_seq_one_letter_code
_entity_poly.pdbx_strand_id
1 'polypeptide(L)' 'MSADTTRLAVLLRSTQWMLDDLAHEVGSGALNSTELATTATALDEVAALLHDLSRSQHPFA' A
#
# COMPACT_ATOMS: atom_id res chain seq x y z
N MET A 1 -9.40 7.01 17.30
CA MET A 1 -8.60 6.77 16.09
C MET A 1 -8.20 8.12 15.52
N SER A 2 -6.93 8.32 15.18
CA SER A 2 -6.50 9.51 14.44
C SER A 2 -6.93 9.38 12.97
N ALA A 3 -7.06 10.52 12.27
CA ALA A 3 -7.37 10.50 10.84
C ALA A 3 -6.34 9.66 10.05
N ASP A 4 -5.07 9.73 10.42
CA ASP A 4 -3.99 8.98 9.78
C ASP A 4 -4.07 7.47 10.01
N THR A 5 -4.47 7.02 11.19
CA THR A 5 -4.67 5.57 11.46
C THR A 5 -5.88 5.03 10.70
N THR A 6 -6.95 5.82 10.55
CA THR A 6 -8.09 5.46 9.69
C THR A 6 -7.68 5.40 8.22
N ARG A 7 -6.93 6.40 7.74
CA ARG A 7 -6.42 6.42 6.36
C ARG A 7 -5.52 5.22 6.08
N LEU A 8 -4.60 4.91 6.99
CA LEU A 8 -3.73 3.74 6.86
C LEU A 8 -4.54 2.44 6.78
N ALA A 9 -5.55 2.27 7.61
CA ALA A 9 -6.40 1.07 7.58
C ALA A 9 -7.11 0.89 6.23
N VAL A 10 -7.61 1.98 5.65
CA VAL A 10 -8.26 1.97 4.32
C VAL A 10 -7.25 1.64 3.22
N LEU A 11 -6.09 2.31 3.21
CA LEU A 11 -5.05 2.07 2.22
C LEU A 11 -4.54 0.63 2.28
N LEU A 12 -4.20 0.12 3.47
CA LEU A 12 -3.76 -1.26 3.65
C LEU A 12 -4.79 -2.25 3.11
N ARG A 13 -6.08 -2.03 3.37
CA ARG A 13 -7.14 -2.93 2.88
C ARG A 13 -7.27 -2.89 1.35
N SER A 14 -7.17 -1.71 0.75
CA SER A 14 -7.21 -1.56 -0.71
C SER A 14 -5.99 -2.20 -1.38
N THR A 15 -4.79 -1.92 -0.87
CA THR A 15 -3.54 -2.48 -1.40
C THR A 15 -3.52 -4.00 -1.26
N GLN A 16 -4.08 -4.57 -0.20
CA GLN A 16 -4.22 -6.02 -0.06
C GLN A 16 -5.00 -6.63 -1.22
N TRP A 17 -6.14 -6.05 -1.61
CA TRP A 17 -6.92 -6.55 -2.76
C TRP A 17 -6.13 -6.48 -4.07
N MET A 18 -5.44 -5.37 -4.30
CA MET A 18 -4.61 -5.20 -5.51
C MET A 18 -3.46 -6.20 -5.56
N LEU A 19 -2.88 -6.55 -4.41
CA LEU A 19 -1.83 -7.57 -4.32
C LEU A 19 -2.37 -8.98 -4.56
N ASP A 20 -3.56 -9.28 -4.04
CA ASP A 20 -4.22 -10.58 -4.27
C ASP A 20 -4.53 -10.77 -5.76
N ASP A 21 -5.05 -9.73 -6.42
CA ASP A 21 -5.31 -9.73 -7.87
C ASP A 21 -4.00 -9.85 -8.67
N LEU A 22 -2.99 -9.05 -8.34
CA LEU A 22 -1.69 -9.11 -9.03
C LEU A 22 -1.02 -10.48 -8.86
N ALA A 23 -1.12 -11.11 -7.69
CA ALA A 23 -0.58 -12.45 -7.47
C ALA A 23 -1.28 -13.50 -8.35
N HIS A 24 -2.60 -13.35 -8.56
CA HIS A 24 -3.33 -14.17 -9.51
C HIS A 24 -2.81 -13.99 -10.94
N GLU A 25 -2.63 -12.75 -11.39
CA GLU A 25 -2.18 -12.45 -12.75
C GLU A 25 -0.73 -12.83 -13.02
N VAL A 26 0.15 -12.76 -12.01
CA VAL A 26 1.51 -13.32 -12.10
C VAL A 26 1.46 -14.82 -12.39
N GLY A 27 0.56 -15.55 -11.72
CA GLY A 27 0.40 -16.99 -11.92
C GLY A 27 -0.25 -17.36 -13.26
N SER A 28 -1.12 -16.49 -13.78
CA SER A 28 -1.80 -16.66 -15.07
C SER A 28 -0.89 -16.31 -16.27
N GLY A 29 0.17 -15.54 -16.03
CA GLY A 29 1.05 -14.99 -17.07
C GLY A 29 0.46 -13.78 -17.81
N ALA A 30 -0.66 -13.23 -17.34
CA ALA A 30 -1.35 -12.09 -17.95
C ALA A 30 -1.00 -10.76 -17.27
N LEU A 31 0.26 -10.60 -16.87
CA LEU A 31 0.78 -9.36 -16.30
C LEU A 31 0.55 -8.17 -17.24
N ASN A 32 -0.18 -7.17 -16.75
CA ASN A 32 -0.35 -5.92 -17.46
C ASN A 32 0.41 -4.78 -16.78
N SER A 33 0.99 -3.90 -17.60
CA SER A 33 1.85 -2.80 -17.14
C SER A 33 1.09 -1.75 -16.32
N THR A 34 -0.20 -1.57 -16.58
CA THR A 34 -1.05 -0.63 -15.86
C THR A 34 -1.31 -1.07 -14.42
N GLU A 35 -1.68 -2.34 -14.20
CA GLU A 35 -1.88 -2.90 -12.86
C GLU A 35 -0.57 -2.92 -12.08
N LEU A 36 0.54 -3.32 -12.72
CA LEU A 36 1.86 -3.25 -12.10
C LEU A 36 2.19 -1.84 -11.61
N ALA A 37 1.99 -0.82 -12.44
CA ALA A 37 2.24 0.57 -12.07
C ALA A 37 1.28 1.08 -10.98
N THR A 38 0.00 0.67 -11.04
CA THR A 38 -1.02 1.08 -10.07
C THR A 38 -0.74 0.46 -8.69
N THR A 39 -0.42 -0.83 -8.65
CA THR A 39 -0.06 -1.54 -7.41
C THR A 39 1.25 -1.01 -6.82
N ALA A 40 2.25 -0.70 -7.64
CA ALA A 40 3.48 -0.06 -7.17
C ALA A 40 3.19 1.31 -6.52
N THR A 41 2.38 2.15 -7.16
CA THR A 41 2.00 3.47 -6.62
C THR A 41 1.26 3.33 -5.28
N ALA A 42 0.37 2.35 -5.15
CA ALA A 42 -0.35 2.10 -3.89
C ALA A 42 0.59 1.63 -2.77
N LEU A 43 1.60 0.81 -3.08
CA LEU A 43 2.62 0.39 -2.13
C LEU A 43 3.50 1.56 -1.66
N ASP A 44 3.86 2.46 -2.57
CA ASP A 44 4.62 3.67 -2.25
C ASP A 44 3.85 4.58 -1.28
N GLU A 45 2.54 4.74 -1.50
CA GLU A 45 1.69 5.53 -0.59
C GLU A 45 1.59 4.91 0.81
N VAL A 46 1.42 3.58 0.89
CA VAL A 46 1.42 2.86 2.17
C VAL A 46 2.76 3.02 2.89
N ALA A 47 3.88 2.84 2.18
CA ALA A 47 5.21 2.98 2.74
C ALA A 47 5.44 4.41 3.29
N ALA A 48 5.08 5.43 2.52
CA ALA A 48 5.19 6.83 2.94
C ALA A 48 4.42 7.10 4.23
N LEU A 49 3.15 6.66 4.31
CA LEU A 49 2.31 6.87 5.49
C LEU A 49 2.84 6.13 6.73
N LEU A 50 3.36 4.91 6.56
CA LEU A 50 3.99 4.16 7.64
C LEU A 50 5.25 4.87 8.18
N HIS A 51 6.09 5.42 7.30
CA HIS A 51 7.25 6.19 7.70
C HIS A 51 6.86 7.49 8.43
N ASP A 52 5.84 8.21 7.96
CA ASP A 52 5.34 9.41 8.62
C ASP A 52 4.80 9.10 10.03
N LEU A 53 4.01 8.04 10.17
CA LEU A 53 3.48 7.60 11.46
C LEU A 53 4.58 7.14 12.41
N SER A 54 5.56 6.39 11.91
CA SER A 54 6.72 5.95 12.70
C SER A 54 7.54 7.13 13.23
N ARG A 55 7.82 8.13 12.38
CA ARG A 55 8.50 9.37 12.79
C ARG A 55 7.70 10.16 13.81
N SER A 56 6.38 10.24 13.63
CA SER A 56 5.47 10.95 14.54
C SER A 56 5.36 10.27 15.91
N GLN A 57 5.60 8.96 15.98
CA GLN A 57 5.63 8.19 17.23
C GLN A 57 7.01 8.21 17.91
N HIS A 58 8.10 8.53 17.18
CA HIS A 58 9.46 8.65 17.70
C HIS A 58 10.10 10.02 17.34
N PRO A 59 9.70 11.12 18.00
CA PRO A 59 10.13 12.48 17.63
C PRO A 59 11.62 12.81 17.89
N PHE A 60 12.41 11.90 18.48
CA PHE A 60 13.82 12.16 18.89
C PHE A 60 14.80 11.00 18.63
N ALA A 61 14.49 10.09 17.69
CA ALA A 61 15.42 9.04 17.28
C ALA A 61 16.26 9.48 16.07
#